data_AF-A0A094G9F6-F1
#
_entry.id   AF-A0A094G9F6-F1
#
_cell.length_a   1.000
_cell.length_b   1.000
_cell.length_c   1.000
_cell.angle_alpha   90.00
_cell.angle_beta   90.00
_cell.angle_gamma   90.00
#
_symmetry.space_group_name_H-M   'P 1'
#
loop_
_entity.id
_entity.type
_entity.pdbx_description
1 polymer ?
#
loop_
_entity_poly.entity_id
_entity_poly.type
_entity_poly.pdbx_seq_one_letter_code
_entity_poly.pdbx_strand_id
1 'polypeptide(L)'
;MAPSVIGSFKSNVDELNGHTSIKEDGSINPAFSIPKAKVSVSFPVFNSLDIEALPFDTVSKFFITIAPGVLGTVDVPVYAYRSSKPGPVVGITCAIHGNEVNGIPVIQRLFSRIECGTTHKLRNAQETSEGGQESLTVDCGTIIGIPVVNVPGFVASMRCFDDESKQDLNRLMPGKIDGAAPQQYAYRIFHNIVAKFDYLMDLHTASLGRRNSLYVRADMNDPVISNLATLMKPQVLVHVATKGSLRGCAQAIGVKALTVEIGNASSFQKLFIQDTYDGICRVISDIGLFSASEIPDRTLDRASSLGIKESVVCSGSYWIFTKTGGILRVFKDIAELVQPGELIAQVESIFGDVIEEVHAPADYPTVVVGVEANPIARGGNRIIHLGVVGSNFGEVANDGHFLESRVFDVIAEEHLKLLHVGRNKVWPTIKQRYYRIKREDVEFILKQ
;
A
#
# COMPACT_ATOMS: atom_id res chain seq x y z
N MET A 1 -16.86 57.87 -57.07
CA MET A 1 -17.06 57.84 -55.61
C MET A 1 -16.05 56.86 -55.02
N ALA A 2 -15.05 57.38 -54.30
CA ALA A 2 -14.44 56.70 -53.13
C ALA A 2 -15.44 56.80 -51.95
N PRO A 3 -15.24 56.16 -50.76
CA PRO A 3 -14.07 55.44 -50.22
C PRO A 3 -14.39 54.02 -49.67
N SER A 4 -13.46 53.05 -49.66
CA SER A 4 -12.51 52.67 -48.58
C SER A 4 -13.05 52.66 -47.14
N VAL A 5 -13.06 51.49 -46.48
CA VAL A 5 -12.71 51.37 -45.05
C VAL A 5 -11.94 50.07 -44.82
N ILE A 6 -10.61 50.19 -44.83
CA ILE A 6 -9.72 49.40 -43.99
C ILE A 6 -10.07 49.78 -42.54
N GLY A 7 -10.42 48.79 -41.71
CA GLY A 7 -10.79 48.99 -40.30
C GLY A 7 -10.23 47.87 -39.42
N SER A 8 -8.95 48.01 -39.09
CA SER A 8 -8.19 47.42 -37.98
C SER A 8 -8.69 46.13 -37.31
N PHE A 9 -7.90 45.07 -37.49
CA PHE A 9 -7.52 44.17 -36.39
C PHE A 9 -6.92 45.02 -35.25
N LYS A 10 -7.73 45.45 -34.28
CA LYS A 10 -7.31 45.96 -32.96
C LYS A 10 -8.54 46.20 -32.06
N SER A 11 -8.88 45.19 -31.25
CA SER A 11 -9.66 45.21 -29.99
C SER A 11 -10.36 43.85 -29.89
N ASN A 12 -10.05 42.91 -29.01
CA ASN A 12 -9.87 43.07 -27.57
C ASN A 12 -8.71 42.20 -27.06
N VAL A 13 -7.59 42.83 -26.73
CA VAL A 13 -6.59 42.23 -25.84
C VAL A 13 -7.01 42.41 -24.37
N ASP A 14 -8.01 43.26 -24.10
CA ASP A 14 -8.51 43.56 -22.75
C ASP A 14 -9.55 42.55 -22.21
N GLU A 15 -10.19 41.73 -23.06
CA GLU A 15 -11.07 40.64 -22.62
C GLU A 15 -10.30 39.41 -22.11
N LEU A 16 -9.00 39.30 -22.45
CA LEU A 16 -8.11 38.24 -21.99
C LEU A 16 -7.42 38.54 -20.65
N ASN A 17 -7.58 39.76 -20.10
CA ASN A 17 -6.88 40.23 -18.90
C ASN A 17 -7.80 40.64 -17.72
N GLY A 18 -8.97 40.00 -17.58
CA GLY A 18 -9.60 39.84 -16.26
C GLY A 18 -10.07 41.09 -15.52
N HIS A 19 -10.43 42.18 -16.22
CA HIS A 19 -11.05 43.35 -15.60
C HIS A 19 -12.41 43.70 -16.22
N THR A 20 -13.36 42.79 -16.05
CA THR A 20 -14.79 43.10 -16.08
C THR A 20 -15.43 42.46 -14.86
N SER A 21 -16.08 43.27 -14.04
CA SER A 21 -16.97 42.80 -12.98
C SER A 21 -18.07 41.97 -13.63
N ILE A 22 -18.02 40.65 -13.41
CA ILE A 22 -19.04 39.71 -13.86
C ILE A 22 -20.37 40.17 -13.25
N LYS A 23 -21.24 40.78 -14.07
CA LYS A 23 -22.65 40.94 -13.71
C LYS A 23 -23.21 39.52 -13.64
N GLU A 24 -23.77 39.14 -12.49
CA GLU A 24 -24.49 37.88 -12.35
C GLU A 24 -25.68 37.88 -13.31
N ASP A 25 -25.48 37.24 -14.45
CA ASP A 25 -26.54 36.94 -15.40
C ASP A 25 -27.43 35.85 -14.79
N GLY A 26 -28.62 36.27 -14.35
CA GLY A 26 -29.68 35.38 -13.86
C GLY A 26 -30.33 34.49 -14.93
N SER A 27 -29.76 34.38 -16.14
CA SER A 27 -30.28 33.59 -17.25
C SER A 27 -29.61 32.21 -17.44
N ILE A 28 -28.57 31.87 -16.67
CA ILE A 28 -27.97 30.53 -16.77
C ILE A 28 -28.96 29.50 -16.21
N ASN A 29 -29.59 28.75 -17.12
CA ASN A 29 -30.44 27.61 -16.78
C ASN A 29 -29.69 26.69 -15.80
N PRO A 30 -30.27 26.37 -14.62
CA PRO A 30 -29.61 25.55 -13.61
C PRO A 30 -29.27 24.12 -14.10
N ALA A 31 -29.80 23.67 -15.24
CA ALA A 31 -29.36 22.45 -15.92
C ALA A 31 -27.95 22.57 -16.53
N PHE A 32 -27.50 23.78 -16.85
CA PHE A 32 -26.15 24.09 -17.36
C PHE A 32 -25.24 24.72 -16.30
N SER A 33 -25.75 24.98 -15.09
CA SER A 33 -24.89 25.43 -14.00
C SER A 33 -24.04 24.26 -13.51
N ILE A 34 -22.73 24.37 -13.66
CA ILE A 34 -21.80 23.45 -13.01
C ILE A 34 -22.00 23.64 -11.51
N PRO A 35 -22.30 22.58 -10.73
CA PRO A 35 -22.40 22.71 -9.29
C PRO A 35 -21.14 23.40 -8.76
N LYS A 36 -21.29 24.58 -8.14
CA LYS A 36 -20.15 25.27 -7.52
C LYS A 36 -19.57 24.32 -6.49
N ALA A 37 -18.39 23.79 -6.75
CA ALA A 37 -17.61 23.11 -5.72
C ALA A 37 -17.50 24.08 -4.53
N LYS A 38 -17.76 23.61 -3.31
CA LYS A 38 -17.46 24.40 -2.11
C LYS A 38 -16.02 24.89 -2.24
N VAL A 39 -15.81 26.20 -1.97
CA VAL A 39 -14.55 26.97 -2.05
C VAL A 39 -13.32 26.07 -2.28
N SER A 40 -12.66 26.19 -3.43
CA SER A 40 -11.44 25.46 -3.73
C SER A 40 -10.37 25.83 -2.70
N VAL A 41 -10.20 24.99 -1.68
CA VAL A 41 -9.10 25.13 -0.74
C VAL A 41 -7.83 24.77 -1.52
N SER A 42 -7.03 25.78 -1.85
CA SER A 42 -5.73 25.57 -2.46
C SER A 42 -4.75 25.13 -1.37
N PHE A 43 -4.15 23.96 -1.55
CA PHE A 43 -3.09 23.46 -0.68
C PHE A 43 -1.72 23.72 -1.32
N PRO A 44 -0.67 24.00 -0.53
CA PRO A 44 0.66 24.22 -1.08
C PRO A 44 1.19 22.94 -1.76
N VAL A 45 2.05 23.13 -2.76
CA VAL A 45 2.65 22.05 -3.56
C VAL A 45 4.17 22.16 -3.47
N PHE A 46 4.84 21.04 -3.19
CA PHE A 46 6.30 20.95 -3.06
C PHE A 46 6.86 19.87 -3.99
N ASN A 47 8.17 19.89 -4.27
CA ASN A 47 8.80 18.88 -5.12
C ASN A 47 9.33 17.66 -4.34
N SER A 48 9.45 17.76 -3.01
CA SER A 48 9.86 16.67 -2.15
C SER A 48 9.41 16.91 -0.71
N LEU A 49 9.33 15.85 0.10
CA LEU A 49 9.03 15.95 1.52
C LEU A 49 10.22 16.54 2.29
N ASP A 50 10.11 17.70 2.92
CA ASP A 50 11.15 18.21 3.80
C ASP A 50 10.63 18.21 5.23
N ILE A 51 11.12 17.28 6.05
CA ILE A 51 10.71 17.15 7.47
C ILE A 51 11.11 18.39 8.25
N GLU A 52 12.28 18.98 7.94
CA GLU A 52 12.83 20.11 8.68
C GLU A 52 12.06 21.42 8.41
N ALA A 53 11.42 21.51 7.25
CA ALA A 53 10.58 22.65 6.87
C ALA A 53 9.14 22.59 7.42
N LEU A 54 8.72 21.47 8.02
CA LEU A 54 7.37 21.33 8.58
C LEU A 54 7.20 22.23 9.81
N PRO A 55 6.07 22.96 9.92
CA PRO A 55 5.75 23.71 11.13
C PRO A 55 5.56 22.77 12.31
N PHE A 56 6.04 23.21 13.48
CA PHE A 56 5.89 22.45 14.71
C PHE A 56 4.44 22.46 15.22
N ASP A 57 4.06 21.35 15.83
CA ASP A 57 2.82 21.13 16.56
C ASP A 57 1.58 21.60 15.77
N THR A 58 1.57 21.33 14.46
CA THR A 58 0.47 21.70 13.55
C THR A 58 0.24 20.59 12.53
N VAL A 59 -1.02 20.23 12.28
CA VAL A 59 -1.38 19.35 11.16
C VAL A 59 -1.34 20.14 9.85
N SER A 60 -0.38 19.80 8.99
CA SER A 60 -0.22 20.38 7.65
C SER A 60 -0.84 19.48 6.59
N LYS A 61 -1.47 20.09 5.59
CA LYS A 61 -2.01 19.41 4.40
C LYS A 61 -1.40 20.06 3.17
N PHE A 62 -0.77 19.27 2.32
CA PHE A 62 -0.07 19.76 1.13
C PHE A 62 0.05 18.65 0.08
N PHE A 63 0.59 19.01 -1.08
CA PHE A 63 0.86 18.09 -2.16
C PHE A 63 2.36 17.98 -2.43
N ILE A 64 2.81 16.81 -2.88
CA ILE A 64 4.17 16.62 -3.42
C ILE A 64 4.06 16.25 -4.89
N THR A 65 4.69 17.03 -5.77
CA THR A 65 4.80 16.72 -7.19
C THR A 65 5.71 15.52 -7.42
N ILE A 66 5.16 14.50 -8.07
CA ILE A 66 5.88 13.26 -8.38
C ILE A 66 6.21 13.20 -9.86
N ALA A 67 5.32 13.63 -10.74
CA ALA A 67 5.58 13.59 -12.17
C ALA A 67 4.97 14.77 -12.92
N PRO A 68 5.55 15.17 -14.06
CA PRO A 68 4.82 15.97 -15.03
C PRO A 68 3.65 15.15 -15.55
N GLY A 69 2.45 15.74 -15.54
CA GLY A 69 1.26 15.21 -16.20
C GLY A 69 1.10 15.82 -17.59
N VAL A 70 0.11 15.34 -18.35
CA VAL A 70 -0.16 15.83 -19.73
C VAL A 70 -0.54 17.30 -19.74
N LEU A 71 -1.31 17.76 -18.75
CA LEU A 71 -1.85 19.13 -18.67
C LEU A 71 -1.39 19.88 -17.40
N GLY A 72 -0.44 19.34 -16.65
CA GLY A 72 -0.04 19.88 -15.35
C GLY A 72 0.92 18.96 -14.61
N THR A 73 0.69 18.77 -13.32
CA THR A 73 1.49 17.89 -12.45
C THR A 73 0.65 16.73 -11.93
N VAL A 74 1.33 15.63 -11.60
CA VAL A 74 0.76 14.53 -10.82
C VAL A 74 1.30 14.65 -9.41
N ASP A 75 0.44 15.09 -8.50
CA ASP A 75 0.81 15.39 -7.13
C ASP A 75 0.13 14.44 -6.15
N VAL A 76 0.89 13.93 -5.18
CA VAL A 76 0.37 13.06 -4.12
C VAL A 76 -0.07 13.89 -2.90
N PRO A 77 -1.26 13.63 -2.32
CA PRO A 77 -1.70 14.32 -1.13
C PRO A 77 -0.90 13.85 0.10
N VAL A 78 -0.54 14.81 0.96
CA VAL A 78 0.23 14.57 2.18
C VAL A 78 -0.45 15.23 3.36
N TYR A 79 -0.61 14.44 4.42
CA TYR A 79 -0.81 14.93 5.78
C TYR A 79 0.53 14.86 6.52
N ALA A 80 0.85 15.88 7.31
CA ALA A 80 2.04 15.87 8.14
C ALA A 80 1.77 16.50 9.50
N TYR A 81 2.38 15.92 10.53
CA TYR A 81 2.47 16.52 11.86
C TYR A 81 3.89 16.31 12.37
N ARG A 82 4.54 17.39 12.79
CA ARG A 82 5.88 17.35 13.39
C ARG A 82 5.80 17.95 14.79
N SER A 83 6.22 17.20 15.81
CA SER A 83 6.32 17.73 17.16
C SER A 83 7.52 18.67 17.30
N SER A 84 7.42 19.67 18.18
CA SER A 84 8.57 20.48 18.61
C SER A 84 9.66 19.66 19.31
N LYS A 85 9.34 18.49 19.85
CA LYS A 85 10.34 17.57 20.42
C LYS A 85 10.84 16.59 19.35
N PRO A 86 12.17 16.47 19.14
CA PRO A 86 12.73 15.49 18.20
C PRO A 86 12.32 14.05 18.52
N GLY A 87 12.23 13.23 17.48
CA GLY A 87 11.85 11.82 17.56
C GLY A 87 11.79 11.20 16.16
N PRO A 88 11.38 9.92 16.04
CA PRO A 88 11.37 9.22 14.77
C PRO A 88 10.29 9.74 13.80
N VAL A 89 10.49 9.45 12.51
CA VAL A 89 9.55 9.74 11.43
C VAL A 89 8.76 8.48 11.08
N VAL A 90 7.45 8.50 11.33
CA VAL A 90 6.53 7.40 10.99
C VAL A 90 5.75 7.76 9.74
N GLY A 91 5.92 6.96 8.68
CA GLY A 91 5.15 7.06 7.44
C GLY A 91 3.98 6.08 7.39
N ILE A 92 2.83 6.54 6.91
CA ILE A 92 1.65 5.70 6.66
C ILE A 92 1.20 5.96 5.23
N THR A 93 1.26 4.95 4.38
CA THR A 93 0.92 5.06 2.96
C THR A 93 -0.32 4.23 2.64
N CYS A 94 -1.10 4.68 1.65
CA CYS A 94 -2.26 3.95 1.16
C CYS A 94 -2.39 4.12 -0.36
N ALA A 95 -3.14 3.22 -0.98
CA ALA A 95 -3.51 3.27 -2.39
C ALA A 95 -2.29 3.39 -3.32
N ILE A 96 -1.23 2.63 -3.04
CA ILE A 96 -0.22 2.28 -4.06
C ILE A 96 -0.87 1.47 -5.19
N HIS A 97 -1.95 0.76 -4.87
CA HIS A 97 -2.95 0.32 -5.82
C HIS A 97 -4.16 1.25 -5.75
N GLY A 98 -4.52 1.88 -6.86
CA GLY A 98 -5.50 2.98 -6.87
C GLY A 98 -6.92 2.62 -6.46
N ASN A 99 -7.28 1.34 -6.46
CA ASN A 99 -8.61 0.86 -6.06
C ASN A 99 -8.67 0.29 -4.63
N GLU A 100 -7.59 0.40 -3.86
CA GLU A 100 -7.48 -0.10 -2.48
C GLU A 100 -7.66 1.06 -1.49
N VAL A 101 -8.92 1.34 -1.15
CA VAL A 101 -9.32 2.63 -0.55
C VAL A 101 -9.47 2.62 0.97
N ASN A 102 -9.45 1.45 1.63
CA ASN A 102 -9.73 1.36 3.08
C ASN A 102 -8.71 2.10 3.96
N GLY A 103 -7.47 2.29 3.53
CA GLY A 103 -6.47 3.06 4.30
C GLY A 103 -6.68 4.58 4.27
N ILE A 104 -7.42 5.12 3.29
CA ILE A 104 -7.72 6.56 3.19
C ILE A 104 -8.44 7.07 4.45
N PRO A 105 -9.60 6.51 4.86
CA PRO A 105 -10.29 6.95 6.08
C PRO A 105 -9.50 6.66 7.36
N VAL A 106 -8.59 5.68 7.36
CA VAL A 106 -7.68 5.43 8.49
C VAL A 106 -6.75 6.64 8.67
N ILE A 107 -6.06 7.07 7.60
CA ILE A 107 -5.16 8.23 7.63
C ILE A 107 -5.93 9.51 7.97
N GLN A 108 -7.08 9.75 7.32
CA GLN A 108 -7.92 10.92 7.61
C GLN A 108 -8.34 10.99 9.07
N ARG A 109 -8.75 9.85 9.66
CA ARG A 109 -9.14 9.77 11.06
C ARG A 109 -7.97 10.06 11.99
N LEU A 110 -6.80 9.46 11.74
CA LEU A 110 -5.59 9.70 12.52
C LEU A 110 -5.26 11.19 12.59
N PHE A 111 -5.16 11.86 11.45
CA PHE A 111 -4.84 13.28 11.42
C PHE A 111 -5.94 14.17 11.99
N SER A 112 -7.21 13.79 11.84
CA SER A 112 -8.31 14.50 12.52
C SER A 112 -8.18 14.42 14.05
N ARG A 113 -7.78 13.27 14.62
CA ARG A 113 -7.59 13.16 16.08
C ARG A 113 -6.36 13.90 16.57
N ILE A 114 -5.28 13.92 15.78
CA ILE A 114 -4.07 14.71 16.06
C ILE A 114 -4.39 16.22 16.04
N GLU A 115 -5.17 16.68 15.05
CA GLU A 115 -5.61 18.07 14.93
C GLU A 115 -6.46 18.51 16.14
N CYS A 116 -7.40 17.66 16.59
CA CYS A 116 -8.15 17.88 17.83
C CYS A 116 -7.22 18.01 19.04
N GLY A 117 -6.26 17.10 19.23
CA GLY A 117 -5.35 17.15 20.38
C GLY A 117 -4.36 18.30 20.38
N THR A 118 -3.99 18.77 19.20
CA THR A 118 -3.21 19.99 19.03
C THR A 118 -4.01 21.22 19.48
N THR A 119 -5.26 21.30 19.04
CA THR A 119 -6.16 22.40 19.43
C THR A 119 -6.45 22.40 20.94
N HIS A 120 -6.59 21.22 21.54
CA HIS A 120 -6.72 21.06 23.00
C HIS A 120 -5.43 21.33 23.78
N LYS A 121 -4.23 21.15 23.21
CA LYS A 121 -2.98 21.65 23.83
C LYS A 121 -2.96 23.18 23.90
N LEU A 122 -3.57 23.86 22.92
CA LEU A 122 -3.60 25.32 22.82
C LEU A 122 -4.73 25.98 23.63
N ARG A 123 -5.78 25.21 23.99
CA ARG A 123 -6.87 25.65 24.88
C ARG A 123 -6.64 25.05 26.27
N ASN A 124 -6.71 25.84 27.34
CA ASN A 124 -6.56 25.32 28.71
C ASN A 124 -7.41 24.05 28.93
N ALA A 125 -6.82 23.02 29.56
CA ALA A 125 -7.28 21.62 29.64
C ALA A 125 -8.62 21.36 30.38
N GLN A 126 -9.53 22.34 30.48
CA GLN A 126 -10.82 22.22 31.19
C GLN A 126 -12.04 22.07 30.29
N GLU A 127 -11.91 22.12 28.96
CA GLU A 127 -13.05 21.88 28.05
C GLU A 127 -13.03 20.43 27.55
N THR A 128 -13.88 19.60 28.16
CA THR A 128 -14.26 18.29 27.61
C THR A 128 -14.90 18.48 26.24
N SER A 129 -14.35 17.82 25.22
CA SER A 129 -14.83 17.91 23.83
C SER A 129 -16.30 17.50 23.74
N GLU A 130 -17.17 18.43 23.34
CA GLU A 130 -18.54 18.10 22.91
C GLU A 130 -18.46 17.13 21.72
N GLY A 131 -18.89 15.88 21.91
CA GLY A 131 -18.94 14.85 20.85
C GLY A 131 -18.16 13.56 21.09
N GLY A 132 -17.50 13.38 22.24
CA GLY A 132 -16.87 12.09 22.60
C GLY A 132 -15.71 11.66 21.69
N GLN A 133 -15.13 12.61 20.94
CA GLN A 133 -14.10 12.33 19.97
C GLN A 133 -12.72 12.30 20.65
N GLU A 134 -12.27 11.11 21.08
CA GLU A 134 -10.88 10.85 21.57
C GLU A 134 -9.82 11.65 20.80
N SER A 135 -9.16 12.56 21.49
CA SER A 135 -8.07 13.40 20.97
C SER A 135 -6.73 12.64 21.04
N LEU A 136 -5.86 12.82 20.04
CA LEU A 136 -4.50 12.27 20.06
C LEU A 136 -3.47 13.39 20.17
N THR A 137 -2.56 13.25 21.12
CA THR A 137 -1.53 14.24 21.39
C THR A 137 -0.18 13.63 21.10
N VAL A 138 0.47 14.07 20.02
CA VAL A 138 1.83 13.62 19.67
C VAL A 138 2.84 14.42 20.53
N ASP A 139 3.72 13.70 21.21
CA ASP A 139 4.67 14.21 22.19
C ASP A 139 6.07 14.40 21.63
N CYS A 140 6.46 13.63 20.59
CA CYS A 140 7.73 13.76 19.90
C CYS A 140 7.66 13.22 18.46
N GLY A 141 8.67 13.53 17.66
CA GLY A 141 8.85 12.97 16.32
C GLY A 141 7.88 13.53 15.28
N THR A 142 7.69 12.77 14.20
CA THR A 142 6.89 13.20 13.04
C THR A 142 6.02 12.07 12.53
N ILE A 143 4.77 12.38 12.17
CA ILE A 143 3.85 11.45 11.50
C ILE A 143 3.52 12.01 10.12
N ILE A 144 3.71 11.19 9.08
CA ILE A 144 3.42 11.52 7.68
C ILE A 144 2.39 10.53 7.15
N GLY A 145 1.28 11.05 6.60
CA GLY A 145 0.24 10.25 5.97
C GLY A 145 0.13 10.55 4.48
N ILE A 146 0.17 9.52 3.64
CA ILE A 146 -0.01 9.61 2.19
C ILE A 146 -1.27 8.82 1.80
N PRO A 147 -2.46 9.46 1.76
CA PRO A 147 -3.71 8.76 1.47
C PRO A 147 -3.73 8.09 0.09
N VAL A 148 -3.06 8.67 -0.89
CA VAL A 148 -3.01 8.16 -2.26
C VAL A 148 -1.58 8.24 -2.79
N VAL A 149 -0.92 7.08 -2.87
CA VAL A 149 0.41 6.97 -3.47
C VAL A 149 0.34 6.92 -5.00
N ASN A 150 -0.57 6.12 -5.57
CA ASN A 150 -0.74 5.97 -7.02
C ASN A 150 -1.90 6.83 -7.50
N VAL A 151 -1.67 8.14 -7.64
CA VAL A 151 -2.71 9.08 -8.08
C VAL A 151 -3.27 8.74 -9.46
N PRO A 152 -2.44 8.39 -10.49
CA PRO A 152 -2.97 7.99 -11.79
C PRO A 152 -3.89 6.77 -11.70
N GLY A 153 -3.46 5.72 -10.99
CA GLY A 153 -4.30 4.53 -10.77
C GLY A 153 -5.57 4.83 -9.97
N PHE A 154 -5.49 5.73 -8.98
CA PHE A 154 -6.64 6.11 -8.16
C PHE A 154 -7.69 6.87 -8.97
N VAL A 155 -7.29 7.84 -9.79
CA VAL A 155 -8.19 8.56 -10.69
C VAL A 155 -8.88 7.60 -11.67
N ALA A 156 -8.14 6.61 -12.17
CA ALA A 156 -8.68 5.55 -13.03
C ALA A 156 -9.43 4.44 -12.28
N SER A 157 -9.54 4.52 -10.94
CA SER A 157 -10.15 3.49 -10.08
C SER A 157 -9.59 2.08 -10.32
N MET A 158 -8.29 1.98 -10.57
CA MET A 158 -7.62 0.75 -10.96
C MET A 158 -6.42 0.41 -10.07
N ARG A 159 -6.04 -0.86 -10.08
CA ARG A 159 -4.88 -1.36 -9.31
C ARG A 159 -3.58 -0.75 -9.79
N CYS A 160 -3.34 -0.80 -11.09
CA CYS A 160 -2.04 -0.49 -11.67
C CYS A 160 -1.84 1.01 -11.91
N PHE A 161 -0.64 1.39 -12.30
CA PHE A 161 -0.38 2.72 -12.84
C PHE A 161 -1.20 2.92 -14.13
N ASP A 162 -1.84 4.08 -14.27
CA ASP A 162 -2.69 4.37 -15.43
C ASP A 162 -1.86 4.84 -16.63
N ASP A 163 -1.21 3.89 -17.30
CA ASP A 163 -0.60 4.06 -18.62
C ASP A 163 -0.94 2.87 -19.53
N GLU A 164 -0.34 2.78 -20.72
CA GLU A 164 -0.55 1.64 -21.63
C GLU A 164 0.01 0.32 -21.07
N SER A 165 1.05 0.37 -20.25
CA SER A 165 1.74 -0.81 -19.71
C SER A 165 1.00 -1.46 -18.54
N LYS A 166 0.14 -0.70 -17.85
CA LYS A 166 -0.63 -1.12 -16.66
C LYS A 166 0.25 -1.85 -15.64
N GLN A 167 1.46 -1.34 -15.39
CA GLN A 167 2.38 -1.96 -14.45
C GLN A 167 1.95 -1.74 -13.00
N ASP A 168 2.16 -2.77 -12.17
CA ASP A 168 1.94 -2.73 -10.72
C ASP A 168 3.14 -2.02 -10.05
N LEU A 169 2.94 -0.81 -9.51
CA LEU A 169 4.00 -0.03 -8.86
C LEU A 169 4.68 -0.79 -7.72
N ASN A 170 3.95 -1.65 -7.01
CA ASN A 170 4.48 -2.45 -5.90
C ASN A 170 5.32 -3.65 -6.37
N ARG A 171 5.60 -3.75 -7.69
CA ARG A 171 6.59 -4.64 -8.30
C ARG A 171 7.73 -3.89 -8.99
N LEU A 172 7.68 -2.56 -8.98
CA LEU A 172 8.67 -1.69 -9.60
C LEU A 172 9.59 -1.01 -8.58
N MET A 173 9.30 -1.10 -7.28
CA MET A 173 10.07 -0.39 -6.26
C MET A 173 11.54 -0.85 -6.25
N PRO A 174 12.50 0.07 -6.01
CA PRO A 174 12.31 1.49 -5.71
C PRO A 174 12.11 2.35 -6.97
N GLY A 175 12.01 1.77 -8.16
CA GLY A 175 11.91 2.49 -9.43
C GLY A 175 13.27 2.76 -10.08
N LYS A 176 13.25 3.48 -11.20
CA LYS A 176 14.45 3.92 -11.94
C LYS A 176 14.25 5.34 -12.48
N ILE A 177 15.22 6.22 -12.24
CA ILE A 177 15.15 7.62 -12.69
C ILE A 177 15.15 7.78 -14.22
N ASP A 178 15.78 6.84 -14.92
CA ASP A 178 15.89 6.75 -16.37
C ASP A 178 14.97 5.67 -16.97
N GLY A 179 14.00 5.18 -16.19
CA GLY A 179 13.05 4.16 -16.62
C GLY A 179 11.86 4.73 -17.41
N ALA A 180 10.89 3.86 -17.73
CA ALA A 180 9.59 4.28 -18.24
C ALA A 180 8.80 5.08 -17.18
N ALA A 181 7.71 5.74 -17.58
CA ALA A 181 6.89 6.58 -16.70
C ALA A 181 6.56 5.97 -15.32
N PRO A 182 6.06 4.72 -15.20
CA PRO A 182 5.76 4.13 -13.88
C PRO A 182 7.01 3.86 -13.03
N GLN A 183 8.16 3.57 -13.67
CA GLN A 183 9.45 3.39 -12.99
C GLN A 183 9.99 4.72 -12.45
N GLN A 184 9.89 5.81 -13.21
CA GLN A 184 10.28 7.14 -12.74
C GLN A 184 9.35 7.65 -11.65
N TYR A 185 8.06 7.34 -11.75
CA TYR A 185 7.07 7.66 -10.73
C TYR A 185 7.40 6.94 -9.41
N ALA A 186 7.63 5.62 -9.46
CA ALA A 186 8.05 4.82 -8.32
C ALA A 186 9.37 5.36 -7.70
N TYR A 187 10.34 5.72 -8.54
CA TYR A 187 11.62 6.34 -8.12
C TYR A 187 11.39 7.59 -7.27
N ARG A 188 10.55 8.50 -7.75
CA ARG A 188 10.31 9.76 -7.05
C ARG A 188 9.46 9.57 -5.79
N ILE A 189 8.47 8.67 -5.78
CA ILE A 189 7.77 8.27 -4.54
C ILE A 189 8.78 7.77 -3.51
N PHE A 190 9.63 6.82 -3.90
CA PHE A 190 10.56 6.19 -2.98
C PHE A 190 11.57 7.19 -2.43
N HIS A 191 12.27 7.91 -3.30
CA HIS A 191 13.37 8.79 -2.89
C HIS A 191 12.91 10.15 -2.34
N ASN A 192 11.80 10.72 -2.83
CA ASN A 192 11.33 12.02 -2.37
C ASN A 192 10.44 11.94 -1.13
N ILE A 193 9.94 10.75 -0.77
CA ILE A 193 9.01 10.57 0.35
C ILE A 193 9.48 9.43 1.27
N VAL A 194 9.47 8.20 0.79
CA VAL A 194 9.59 7.00 1.65
C VAL A 194 10.97 6.85 2.28
N ALA A 195 12.03 7.27 1.60
CA ALA A 195 13.41 7.23 2.10
C ALA A 195 13.68 8.16 3.30
N LYS A 196 12.68 8.95 3.72
CA LYS A 196 12.76 9.88 4.86
C LYS A 196 12.10 9.34 6.13
N PHE A 197 11.61 8.10 6.09
CA PHE A 197 10.91 7.47 7.20
C PHE A 197 11.86 6.56 7.98
N ASP A 198 11.64 6.45 9.29
CA ASP A 198 12.26 5.43 10.14
C ASP A 198 11.35 4.18 10.24
N TYR A 199 10.03 4.41 10.20
CA TYR A 199 8.99 3.37 10.25
C TYR A 199 7.98 3.57 9.13
N LEU A 200 7.47 2.48 8.55
CA LEU A 200 6.47 2.51 7.48
C LEU A 200 5.33 1.52 7.75
N MET A 201 4.09 1.99 7.67
CA MET A 201 2.90 1.13 7.57
C MET A 201 2.22 1.37 6.22
N ASP A 202 2.39 0.41 5.30
CA ASP A 202 1.82 0.48 3.96
C ASP A 202 0.47 -0.27 3.91
N LEU A 203 -0.61 0.48 3.71
CA LEU A 203 -1.98 0.02 3.81
C LEU A 203 -2.50 -0.45 2.44
N HIS A 204 -2.91 -1.71 2.37
CA HIS A 204 -3.42 -2.41 1.18
C HIS A 204 -4.82 -2.97 1.43
N THR A 205 -5.44 -3.47 0.38
CA THR A 205 -6.57 -4.40 0.46
C THR A 205 -6.36 -5.57 -0.50
N ALA A 206 -7.24 -6.57 -0.48
CA ALA A 206 -7.30 -7.58 -1.53
C ALA A 206 -7.50 -6.93 -2.92
N SER A 207 -7.05 -7.63 -3.96
CA SER A 207 -7.40 -7.28 -5.34
C SER A 207 -8.90 -7.47 -5.61
N LEU A 208 -9.42 -6.78 -6.65
CA LEU A 208 -10.82 -6.89 -7.06
C LEU A 208 -11.25 -8.37 -7.26
N GLY A 209 -12.47 -8.68 -6.82
CA GLY A 209 -13.05 -10.02 -6.88
C GLY A 209 -12.67 -10.92 -5.71
N ARG A 210 -11.93 -10.45 -4.71
CA ARG A 210 -11.50 -11.25 -3.55
C ARG A 210 -12.02 -10.70 -2.24
N ARG A 211 -12.19 -11.61 -1.27
CA ARG A 211 -12.38 -11.26 0.14
C ARG A 211 -11.12 -11.55 0.93
N ASN A 212 -10.73 -10.63 1.81
CA ASN A 212 -9.54 -10.79 2.66
C ASN A 212 -9.91 -10.59 4.13
N SER A 213 -9.18 -11.27 5.00
CA SER A 213 -9.11 -10.93 6.42
C SER A 213 -8.37 -9.60 6.64
N LEU A 214 -8.44 -9.07 7.86
CA LEU A 214 -7.44 -8.11 8.33
C LEU A 214 -6.16 -8.89 8.67
N TYR A 215 -5.12 -8.77 7.85
CA TYR A 215 -3.85 -9.45 8.11
C TYR A 215 -2.64 -8.53 7.91
N VAL A 216 -1.55 -8.85 8.59
CA VAL A 216 -0.28 -8.12 8.47
C VAL A 216 0.79 -9.04 7.90
N ARG A 217 1.53 -8.50 6.94
CA ARG A 217 2.71 -9.10 6.32
C ARG A 217 3.96 -8.42 6.87
N ALA A 218 4.83 -9.22 7.47
CA ALA A 218 5.99 -8.73 8.20
C ALA A 218 7.16 -9.71 8.13
N ASP A 219 8.37 -9.19 8.31
CA ASP A 219 9.53 -10.03 8.62
C ASP A 219 9.55 -10.33 10.11
N MET A 220 8.91 -11.44 10.50
CA MET A 220 8.82 -11.90 11.90
C MET A 220 10.18 -12.31 12.51
N ASN A 221 11.27 -12.36 11.73
CA ASN A 221 12.61 -12.60 12.28
C ASN A 221 13.24 -11.34 12.88
N ASP A 222 12.78 -10.14 12.48
CA ASP A 222 13.21 -8.90 13.10
C ASP A 222 12.34 -8.62 14.34
N PRO A 223 12.92 -8.56 15.56
CA PRO A 223 12.15 -8.44 16.79
C PRO A 223 11.38 -7.12 16.89
N VAL A 224 11.91 -6.03 16.30
CA VAL A 224 11.20 -4.75 16.26
C VAL A 224 9.99 -4.89 15.34
N ILE A 225 10.18 -5.37 14.12
CA ILE A 225 9.09 -5.52 13.14
C ILE A 225 8.03 -6.50 13.65
N SER A 226 8.45 -7.60 14.27
CA SER A 226 7.55 -8.57 14.90
C SER A 226 6.70 -7.92 15.99
N ASN A 227 7.30 -7.11 16.88
CA ASN A 227 6.54 -6.40 17.92
C ASN A 227 5.49 -5.46 17.31
N LEU A 228 5.88 -4.64 16.34
CA LEU A 228 4.97 -3.70 15.67
C LEU A 228 3.83 -4.46 14.96
N ALA A 229 4.13 -5.58 14.30
CA ALA A 229 3.12 -6.41 13.64
C ALA A 229 2.11 -6.99 14.63
N THR A 230 2.57 -7.48 15.79
CA THR A 230 1.70 -7.98 16.86
C THR A 230 0.82 -6.88 17.46
N LEU A 231 1.36 -5.67 17.64
CA LEU A 231 0.61 -4.52 18.16
C LEU A 231 -0.53 -4.07 17.24
N MET A 232 -0.44 -4.34 15.94
CA MET A 232 -1.57 -4.11 15.03
C MET A 232 -2.80 -4.94 15.43
N LYS A 233 -2.62 -6.09 16.08
CA LYS A 233 -3.66 -7.08 16.42
C LYS A 233 -4.53 -7.50 15.22
N PRO A 234 -3.94 -7.94 14.10
CA PRO A 234 -4.71 -8.44 12.96
C PRO A 234 -5.37 -9.79 13.29
N GLN A 235 -6.26 -10.27 12.42
CA GLN A 235 -6.77 -11.64 12.51
C GLN A 235 -5.67 -12.66 12.20
N VAL A 236 -4.79 -12.35 11.23
CA VAL A 236 -3.69 -13.23 10.81
C VAL A 236 -2.38 -12.44 10.70
N LEU A 237 -1.28 -13.04 11.15
CA LEU A 237 0.09 -12.57 10.94
C LEU A 237 0.80 -13.50 9.97
N VAL A 238 1.41 -12.96 8.91
CA VAL A 238 2.11 -13.76 7.90
C VAL A 238 3.57 -13.33 7.83
N HIS A 239 4.46 -14.27 8.18
CA HIS A 239 5.90 -14.11 7.93
C HIS A 239 6.18 -14.13 6.42
N VAL A 240 6.71 -13.03 5.90
CA VAL A 240 7.14 -12.90 4.51
C VAL A 240 8.11 -11.74 4.38
N ALA A 241 9.16 -11.89 3.58
CA ALA A 241 9.89 -10.74 3.04
C ALA A 241 9.86 -10.77 1.51
N THR A 242 9.53 -9.62 0.95
CA THR A 242 9.21 -9.47 -0.47
C THR A 242 10.23 -8.54 -1.08
N LYS A 243 11.00 -8.99 -2.07
CA LYS A 243 11.90 -8.11 -2.82
C LYS A 243 11.12 -7.32 -3.88
N GLY A 244 11.47 -6.05 -4.08
CA GLY A 244 10.87 -5.20 -5.12
C GLY A 244 9.47 -4.64 -4.82
N SER A 245 8.95 -4.86 -3.61
CA SER A 245 7.78 -4.14 -3.07
C SER A 245 8.22 -2.90 -2.31
N LEU A 246 7.27 -1.98 -2.04
CA LEU A 246 7.56 -0.76 -1.28
C LEU A 246 8.13 -1.10 0.10
N ARG A 247 7.47 -2.03 0.82
CA ARG A 247 7.95 -2.57 2.09
C ARG A 247 9.36 -3.13 1.98
N GLY A 248 9.60 -4.00 0.99
CA GLY A 248 10.91 -4.64 0.80
C GLY A 248 12.04 -3.64 0.55
N CYS A 249 11.79 -2.65 -0.31
CA CYS A 249 12.77 -1.62 -0.61
C CYS A 249 13.01 -0.67 0.56
N ALA A 250 11.96 -0.34 1.33
CA ALA A 250 12.10 0.44 2.55
C ALA A 250 12.93 -0.30 3.61
N GLN A 251 12.66 -1.59 3.83
CA GLN A 251 13.47 -2.43 4.73
C GLN A 251 14.93 -2.53 4.28
N ALA A 252 15.19 -2.58 2.98
CA ALA A 252 16.55 -2.65 2.43
C ALA A 252 17.41 -1.41 2.75
N ILE A 253 16.81 -0.26 3.08
CA ILE A 253 17.50 0.95 3.52
C ILE A 253 17.38 1.19 5.03
N GLY A 254 16.87 0.23 5.80
CA GLY A 254 16.80 0.26 7.26
C GLY A 254 15.44 0.67 7.85
N VAL A 255 14.44 1.02 7.04
CA VAL A 255 13.10 1.38 7.53
C VAL A 255 12.40 0.15 8.10
N LYS A 256 11.84 0.27 9.31
CA LYS A 256 11.01 -0.79 9.89
C LYS A 256 9.61 -0.74 9.28
N ALA A 257 9.33 -1.66 8.36
CA ALA A 257 8.14 -1.58 7.51
C ALA A 257 7.19 -2.78 7.65
N LEU A 258 5.89 -2.48 7.70
CA LEU A 258 4.77 -3.42 7.68
C LEU A 258 3.92 -3.21 6.43
N THR A 259 3.34 -4.30 5.92
CA THR A 259 2.20 -4.22 5.00
C THR A 259 0.96 -4.66 5.75
N VAL A 260 -0.06 -3.82 5.80
CA VAL A 260 -1.33 -4.07 6.49
C VAL A 260 -2.43 -4.21 5.45
N GLU A 261 -3.11 -5.34 5.44
CA GLU A 261 -4.10 -5.68 4.43
C GLU A 261 -5.50 -5.61 5.05
N ILE A 262 -6.29 -4.63 4.62
CA ILE A 262 -7.51 -4.16 5.29
C ILE A 262 -8.73 -4.65 4.51
N GLY A 263 -8.92 -5.96 4.41
CA GLY A 263 -10.09 -6.53 3.73
C GLY A 263 -10.08 -6.39 2.21
N ASN A 264 -11.20 -5.94 1.63
CA ASN A 264 -11.56 -6.04 0.22
C ASN A 264 -11.29 -4.73 -0.53
N ALA A 265 -10.98 -4.81 -1.83
CA ALA A 265 -10.93 -3.63 -2.69
C ALA A 265 -12.28 -2.95 -2.89
N SER A 266 -12.24 -1.68 -3.31
CA SER A 266 -13.38 -0.93 -3.85
C SER A 266 -14.60 -0.78 -2.93
N SER A 267 -14.49 -1.05 -1.64
CA SER A 267 -15.58 -0.87 -0.67
C SER A 267 -15.04 -0.51 0.71
N PHE A 268 -15.78 0.32 1.46
CA PHE A 268 -15.40 0.67 2.83
C PHE A 268 -15.88 -0.37 3.84
N GLN A 269 -14.94 -0.98 4.55
CA GLN A 269 -15.24 -1.94 5.63
C GLN A 269 -14.99 -1.29 6.99
N LYS A 270 -16.04 -0.70 7.56
CA LYS A 270 -15.98 0.13 8.78
C LYS A 270 -15.24 -0.53 9.95
N LEU A 271 -15.45 -1.84 10.17
CA LEU A 271 -14.79 -2.58 11.24
C LEU A 271 -13.28 -2.71 11.00
N PHE A 272 -12.85 -3.15 9.82
CA PHE A 272 -11.42 -3.24 9.49
C PHE A 272 -10.72 -1.87 9.46
N ILE A 273 -11.42 -0.81 9.07
CA ILE A 273 -10.91 0.57 9.16
C ILE A 273 -10.69 0.95 10.62
N GLN A 274 -11.65 0.63 11.51
CA GLN A 274 -11.52 0.89 12.94
C GLN A 274 -10.37 0.08 13.57
N ASP A 275 -10.32 -1.22 13.34
CA ASP A 275 -9.29 -2.11 13.89
C ASP A 275 -7.89 -1.70 13.42
N THR A 276 -7.74 -1.33 12.14
CA THR A 276 -6.47 -0.82 11.61
C THR A 276 -6.07 0.50 12.29
N TYR A 277 -7.02 1.43 12.47
CA TYR A 277 -6.74 2.70 13.16
C TYR A 277 -6.27 2.46 14.61
N ASP A 278 -6.95 1.59 15.35
CA ASP A 278 -6.58 1.25 16.73
C ASP A 278 -5.19 0.56 16.76
N GLY A 279 -4.89 -0.30 15.78
CA GLY A 279 -3.58 -0.93 15.60
C GLY A 279 -2.45 0.07 15.34
N ILE A 280 -2.66 1.02 14.43
CA ILE A 280 -1.71 2.09 14.15
C ILE A 280 -1.44 2.92 15.41
N CYS A 281 -2.47 3.24 16.19
CA CYS A 281 -2.29 3.97 17.44
C CYS A 281 -1.42 3.19 18.42
N ARG A 282 -1.60 1.86 18.55
CA ARG A 282 -0.78 1.01 19.42
C ARG A 282 0.67 0.98 18.97
N VAL A 283 0.90 0.82 17.66
CA VAL A 283 2.25 0.86 17.06
C VAL A 283 2.93 2.21 17.31
N ILE A 284 2.25 3.32 17.05
CA ILE A 284 2.84 4.66 17.21
C ILE A 284 3.10 4.98 18.70
N SER A 285 2.26 4.49 19.61
CA SER A 285 2.49 4.63 21.04
C SER A 285 3.68 3.81 21.53
N ASP A 286 3.87 2.58 21.03
CA ASP A 286 5.03 1.73 21.33
C ASP A 286 6.35 2.33 20.81
N ILE A 287 6.32 2.96 19.62
CA ILE A 287 7.46 3.73 19.08
C ILE A 287 7.76 4.96 19.97
N GLY A 288 6.81 5.41 20.79
CA GLY A 288 7.00 6.47 21.79
C GLY A 288 6.54 7.86 21.34
N LEU A 289 5.82 7.98 20.21
CA LEU A 289 5.36 9.29 19.72
C LEU A 289 4.23 9.88 20.59
N PHE A 290 3.52 9.07 21.36
CA PHE A 290 2.62 9.56 22.41
C PHE A 290 2.35 8.52 23.50
N SER A 291 2.06 9.00 24.70
CA SER A 291 1.60 8.16 25.81
C SER A 291 0.11 7.87 25.67
N ALA A 292 -0.24 6.67 25.23
CA ALA A 292 -1.63 6.22 25.24
C ALA A 292 -2.05 5.86 26.67
N SER A 293 -2.77 6.74 27.37
CA SER A 293 -3.63 6.29 28.45
C SER A 293 -4.81 5.56 27.81
N GLU A 294 -4.64 4.25 27.61
CA GLU A 294 -5.67 3.30 27.15
C GLU A 294 -6.17 3.57 25.72
N ILE A 295 -5.40 3.20 24.69
CA ILE A 295 -6.00 2.92 23.37
C ILE A 295 -6.98 1.76 23.58
N PRO A 296 -8.30 1.98 23.40
CA PRO A 296 -9.29 0.97 23.74
C PRO A 296 -9.03 -0.32 22.96
N ASP A 297 -8.95 -1.45 23.66
CA ASP A 297 -8.80 -2.75 23.03
C ASP A 297 -10.14 -3.28 22.51
N ARG A 298 -10.75 -2.49 21.62
CA ARG A 298 -12.04 -2.81 20.97
C ARG A 298 -11.94 -4.04 20.05
N THR A 299 -10.72 -4.45 19.72
CA THR A 299 -10.43 -5.61 18.88
C THR A 299 -10.68 -6.91 19.65
N LEU A 300 -10.30 -7.00 20.93
CA LEU A 300 -10.58 -8.17 21.77
C LEU A 300 -12.08 -8.37 22.03
N ASP A 301 -12.86 -7.31 22.23
CA ASP A 301 -14.31 -7.41 22.45
C ASP A 301 -15.07 -7.97 21.23
N ARG A 302 -14.58 -7.69 20.02
CA ARG A 302 -15.18 -8.19 18.77
C ARG A 302 -14.64 -9.57 18.39
N ALA A 303 -13.34 -9.79 18.49
CA ALA A 303 -12.69 -11.05 18.15
C ALA A 303 -13.15 -12.20 19.09
N SER A 304 -13.42 -11.89 20.36
CA SER A 304 -14.00 -12.85 21.32
C SER A 304 -15.42 -13.32 20.97
N SER A 305 -16.25 -12.49 20.33
CA SER A 305 -17.56 -12.92 19.81
C SER A 305 -17.46 -13.82 18.56
N LEU A 306 -16.29 -13.85 17.91
CA LEU A 306 -15.94 -14.73 16.80
C LEU A 306 -14.99 -15.87 17.20
N GLY A 307 -14.70 -16.04 18.50
CA GLY A 307 -13.82 -17.09 19.02
C GLY A 307 -12.32 -16.90 18.78
N ILE A 308 -11.89 -15.78 18.19
CA ILE A 308 -10.48 -15.45 17.93
C ILE A 308 -9.95 -14.68 19.14
N LYS A 309 -9.15 -15.31 19.98
CA LYS A 309 -8.56 -14.65 21.17
C LYS A 309 -7.27 -13.89 20.87
N GLU A 310 -6.52 -14.34 19.85
CA GLU A 310 -5.22 -13.82 19.44
C GLU A 310 -5.03 -13.97 17.93
N SER A 311 -4.12 -13.20 17.34
CA SER A 311 -3.75 -13.32 15.92
C SER A 311 -3.21 -14.72 15.60
N VAL A 312 -3.69 -15.33 14.51
CA VAL A 312 -3.10 -16.59 14.03
C VAL A 312 -1.76 -16.30 13.35
N VAL A 313 -0.67 -16.78 13.93
CA VAL A 313 0.68 -16.60 13.38
C VAL A 313 0.99 -17.66 12.34
N CYS A 314 1.41 -17.21 11.16
CA CYS A 314 1.75 -18.06 10.04
C CYS A 314 3.23 -17.92 9.66
N SER A 315 3.91 -19.05 9.55
CA SER A 315 5.32 -19.15 9.14
C SER A 315 5.53 -18.86 7.65
N GLY A 316 4.45 -18.96 6.86
CA GLY A 316 4.40 -18.66 5.44
C GLY A 316 2.97 -18.74 4.93
N SER A 317 2.77 -18.55 3.63
CA SER A 317 1.46 -18.66 3.01
C SER A 317 1.55 -18.94 1.51
N TYR A 318 0.50 -19.49 0.92
CA TYR A 318 0.44 -19.80 -0.51
C TYR A 318 -1.00 -19.77 -1.03
N TRP A 319 -1.14 -19.57 -2.34
CA TRP A 319 -2.43 -19.66 -3.03
C TRP A 319 -2.62 -21.08 -3.58
N ILE A 320 -3.84 -21.60 -3.46
CA ILE A 320 -4.30 -22.75 -4.22
C ILE A 320 -5.02 -22.24 -5.47
N PHE A 321 -4.84 -22.96 -6.59
CA PHE A 321 -5.35 -22.59 -7.90
C PHE A 321 -6.22 -23.71 -8.48
N THR A 322 -7.23 -23.35 -9.26
CA THR A 322 -8.03 -24.30 -10.03
C THR A 322 -7.18 -24.97 -11.10
N LYS A 323 -7.43 -26.25 -11.37
CA LYS A 323 -6.86 -26.94 -12.54
C LYS A 323 -7.78 -26.81 -13.75
N THR A 324 -9.09 -26.70 -13.50
CA THR A 324 -10.14 -26.67 -14.50
C THR A 324 -10.90 -25.34 -14.53
N GLY A 325 -11.75 -25.15 -15.54
CA GLY A 325 -12.68 -24.03 -15.62
C GLY A 325 -14.11 -24.46 -15.31
N GLY A 326 -14.88 -23.58 -14.67
CA GLY A 326 -16.26 -23.86 -14.26
C GLY A 326 -16.77 -22.85 -13.22
N ILE A 327 -17.77 -23.27 -12.46
CA ILE A 327 -18.38 -22.49 -11.37
C ILE A 327 -17.70 -22.88 -10.06
N LEU A 328 -16.90 -21.96 -9.51
CA LEU A 328 -16.18 -22.13 -8.25
C LEU A 328 -17.11 -21.91 -7.06
N ARG A 329 -17.13 -22.87 -6.13
CA ARG A 329 -17.68 -22.73 -4.78
C ARG A 329 -16.57 -22.90 -3.76
N VAL A 330 -16.35 -21.87 -2.95
CA VAL A 330 -15.44 -21.92 -1.80
C VAL A 330 -16.28 -22.17 -0.55
N PHE A 331 -15.94 -23.20 0.22
CA PHE A 331 -16.69 -23.62 1.41
C PHE A 331 -16.17 -22.99 2.70
N LYS A 332 -14.99 -22.38 2.63
CA LYS A 332 -14.29 -21.78 3.77
C LYS A 332 -14.42 -20.26 3.77
N ASP A 333 -14.46 -19.68 4.96
CA ASP A 333 -14.48 -18.23 5.12
C ASP A 333 -13.15 -17.67 5.66
N ILE A 334 -12.99 -16.35 5.52
CA ILE A 334 -11.79 -15.64 5.98
C ILE A 334 -11.56 -15.84 7.49
N ALA A 335 -10.29 -15.99 7.88
CA ALA A 335 -9.84 -16.29 9.25
C ALA A 335 -10.31 -17.64 9.82
N GLU A 336 -10.91 -18.53 9.02
CA GLU A 336 -11.25 -19.89 9.43
C GLU A 336 -10.00 -20.78 9.49
N LEU A 337 -9.89 -21.61 10.53
CA LEU A 337 -8.88 -22.68 10.60
C LEU A 337 -9.32 -23.87 9.75
N VAL A 338 -8.40 -24.40 8.96
CA VAL A 338 -8.64 -25.51 8.03
C VAL A 338 -7.75 -26.67 8.43
N GLN A 339 -8.37 -27.84 8.60
CA GLN A 339 -7.67 -29.06 8.99
C GLN A 339 -6.98 -29.71 7.79
N PRO A 340 -5.93 -30.51 8.02
CA PRO A 340 -5.23 -31.16 6.92
C PRO A 340 -6.15 -32.08 6.12
N GLY A 341 -6.08 -32.00 4.78
CA GLY A 341 -6.89 -32.83 3.86
C GLY A 341 -8.37 -32.42 3.74
N GLU A 342 -8.82 -31.39 4.45
CA GLU A 342 -10.20 -30.95 4.44
C GLU A 342 -10.62 -30.41 3.06
N LEU A 343 -11.87 -30.65 2.64
CA LEU A 343 -12.45 -30.10 1.42
C LEU A 343 -12.68 -28.59 1.61
N ILE A 344 -12.07 -27.76 0.76
CA ILE A 344 -12.10 -26.29 0.89
C ILE A 344 -12.86 -25.59 -0.24
N ALA A 345 -12.92 -26.21 -1.42
CA ALA A 345 -13.64 -25.69 -2.57
C ALA A 345 -13.95 -26.80 -3.57
N GLN A 346 -14.86 -26.50 -4.50
CA GLN A 346 -15.07 -27.32 -5.69
C GLN A 346 -15.34 -26.45 -6.92
N VAL A 347 -15.07 -27.01 -8.10
CA VAL A 347 -15.44 -26.44 -9.38
C VAL A 347 -16.54 -27.30 -9.99
N GLU A 348 -17.66 -26.69 -10.34
CA GLU A 348 -18.83 -27.34 -10.95
C GLU A 348 -18.96 -26.99 -12.44
N SER A 349 -19.63 -27.86 -13.19
CA SER A 349 -20.11 -27.57 -14.54
C SER A 349 -21.24 -26.54 -14.48
N ILE A 350 -21.62 -25.97 -15.64
CA ILE A 350 -22.79 -25.09 -15.71
C ILE A 350 -24.10 -25.82 -15.36
N PHE A 351 -24.09 -27.16 -15.39
CA PHE A 351 -25.22 -28.01 -15.04
C PHE A 351 -25.18 -28.48 -13.58
N GLY A 352 -24.13 -28.15 -12.82
CA GLY A 352 -23.98 -28.47 -11.40
C GLY A 352 -23.21 -29.76 -11.09
N ASP A 353 -22.66 -30.44 -12.09
CA ASP A 353 -21.81 -31.63 -11.87
C ASP A 353 -20.46 -31.22 -11.30
N VAL A 354 -19.96 -31.91 -10.28
CA VAL A 354 -18.64 -31.66 -9.71
C VAL A 354 -17.56 -32.09 -10.71
N ILE A 355 -16.70 -31.15 -11.11
CA ILE A 355 -15.57 -31.36 -12.04
C ILE A 355 -14.27 -31.55 -11.26
N GLU A 356 -14.09 -30.77 -10.20
CA GLU A 356 -12.85 -30.74 -9.41
C GLU A 356 -13.18 -30.49 -7.94
N GLU A 357 -12.68 -31.36 -7.06
CA GLU A 357 -12.64 -31.12 -5.61
C GLU A 357 -11.26 -30.61 -5.23
N VAL A 358 -11.24 -29.61 -4.35
CA VAL A 358 -10.01 -28.97 -3.88
C VAL A 358 -9.91 -29.15 -2.38
N HIS A 359 -8.82 -29.76 -1.95
CA HIS A 359 -8.53 -30.06 -0.55
C HIS A 359 -7.34 -29.25 -0.04
N ALA A 360 -7.34 -28.99 1.27
CA ALA A 360 -6.16 -28.46 1.96
C ALA A 360 -5.03 -29.50 1.99
N PRO A 361 -3.75 -29.10 2.12
CA PRO A 361 -2.65 -30.05 2.28
C PRO A 361 -2.85 -30.97 3.48
N ALA A 362 -2.34 -32.20 3.39
CA ALA A 362 -2.56 -33.24 4.40
C ALA A 362 -1.56 -33.18 5.57
N ASP A 363 -0.56 -32.29 5.51
CA ASP A 363 0.60 -32.35 6.41
C ASP A 363 0.49 -31.42 7.63
N TYR A 364 -0.25 -30.32 7.54
CA TYR A 364 -0.28 -29.28 8.57
C TYR A 364 -1.57 -28.43 8.56
N PRO A 365 -1.99 -27.89 9.71
CA PRO A 365 -3.14 -27.00 9.79
C PRO A 365 -2.85 -25.65 9.11
N THR A 366 -3.90 -25.05 8.55
CA THR A 366 -3.81 -23.75 7.89
C THR A 366 -4.90 -22.80 8.36
N VAL A 367 -4.75 -21.51 8.06
CA VAL A 367 -5.81 -20.51 8.23
C VAL A 367 -6.11 -19.84 6.90
N VAL A 368 -7.38 -19.56 6.63
CA VAL A 368 -7.78 -18.82 5.43
C VAL A 368 -7.44 -17.35 5.57
N VAL A 369 -6.49 -16.88 4.76
CA VAL A 369 -6.10 -15.46 4.70
C VAL A 369 -7.09 -14.69 3.82
N GLY A 370 -7.43 -15.26 2.67
CA GLY A 370 -8.33 -14.67 1.68
C GLY A 370 -8.91 -15.70 0.71
N VAL A 371 -10.01 -15.34 0.05
CA VAL A 371 -10.78 -16.20 -0.86
C VAL A 371 -11.12 -15.47 -2.16
N GLU A 372 -11.20 -16.23 -3.25
CA GLU A 372 -11.80 -15.77 -4.50
C GLU A 372 -13.32 -15.68 -4.32
N ALA A 373 -13.89 -14.51 -4.62
CA ALA A 373 -15.31 -14.26 -4.55
C ALA A 373 -15.98 -14.29 -5.93
N ASN A 374 -15.19 -14.27 -7.02
CA ASN A 374 -15.73 -14.48 -8.35
C ASN A 374 -16.03 -15.97 -8.56
N PRO A 375 -17.30 -16.36 -8.75
CA PRO A 375 -17.65 -17.76 -8.95
C PRO A 375 -17.25 -18.28 -10.33
N ILE A 376 -16.85 -17.42 -11.28
CA ILE A 376 -16.44 -17.85 -12.61
C ILE A 376 -14.94 -18.12 -12.60
N ALA A 377 -14.57 -19.40 -12.62
CA ALA A 377 -13.18 -19.82 -12.64
C ALA A 377 -12.74 -20.31 -14.03
N ARG A 378 -11.52 -19.94 -14.39
CA ARG A 378 -10.74 -20.56 -15.48
C ARG A 378 -9.67 -21.47 -14.86
N GLY A 379 -9.10 -22.38 -15.63
CA GLY A 379 -7.91 -23.11 -15.18
C GLY A 379 -6.79 -22.13 -14.81
N GLY A 380 -6.19 -22.33 -13.64
CA GLY A 380 -5.15 -21.47 -13.08
C GLY A 380 -5.67 -20.24 -12.31
N ASN A 381 -6.98 -20.09 -12.10
CA ASN A 381 -7.50 -19.03 -11.23
C ASN A 381 -7.14 -19.32 -9.77
N ARG A 382 -6.88 -18.27 -8.99
CA ARG A 382 -6.74 -18.37 -7.54
C ARG A 382 -8.07 -18.79 -6.92
N ILE A 383 -8.01 -19.65 -5.91
CA ILE A 383 -9.17 -20.12 -5.15
C ILE A 383 -9.15 -19.53 -3.75
N ILE A 384 -8.09 -19.84 -3.02
CA ILE A 384 -7.99 -19.56 -1.58
C ILE A 384 -6.52 -19.39 -1.21
N HIS A 385 -6.26 -18.41 -0.35
CA HIS A 385 -4.96 -18.10 0.21
C HIS A 385 -4.89 -18.70 1.60
N LEU A 386 -4.00 -19.65 1.80
CA LEU A 386 -3.82 -20.33 3.07
C LEU A 386 -2.52 -19.88 3.74
N GLY A 387 -2.61 -19.54 5.02
CA GLY A 387 -1.47 -19.32 5.90
C GLY A 387 -1.11 -20.61 6.62
N VAL A 388 0.18 -20.97 6.64
CA VAL A 388 0.69 -22.16 7.35
C VAL A 388 0.84 -21.81 8.82
N VAL A 389 -0.02 -22.36 9.67
CA VAL A 389 -0.03 -22.05 11.10
C VAL A 389 1.26 -22.53 11.73
N GLY A 390 1.99 -21.62 12.39
CA GLY A 390 3.23 -21.94 13.05
C GLY A 390 4.13 -20.72 13.27
N SER A 391 4.94 -20.80 14.31
CA SER A 391 5.90 -19.76 14.72
C SER A 391 7.35 -20.14 14.41
N ASN A 392 7.57 -21.25 13.69
CA ASN A 392 8.91 -21.62 13.24
C ASN A 392 9.20 -20.91 11.91
N PHE A 393 9.78 -19.72 12.01
CA PHE A 393 10.09 -18.89 10.85
C PHE A 393 11.37 -19.41 10.18
N GLY A 394 11.25 -19.85 8.93
CA GLY A 394 12.41 -20.21 8.12
C GLY A 394 13.24 -18.98 7.73
N GLU A 395 14.33 -19.20 7.00
CA GLU A 395 14.90 -18.11 6.20
C GLU A 395 13.82 -17.61 5.22
N VAL A 396 13.73 -16.29 5.10
CA VAL A 396 12.69 -15.58 4.34
C VAL A 396 12.32 -16.26 3.01
N ALA A 397 11.11 -16.78 2.92
CA ALA A 397 10.54 -17.29 1.69
C ALA A 397 9.83 -16.15 0.91
N ASN A 398 10.21 -15.95 -0.35
CA ASN A 398 9.54 -15.01 -1.26
C ASN A 398 8.09 -15.48 -1.51
N ASP A 399 7.16 -14.54 -1.49
CA ASP A 399 5.79 -14.73 -1.96
C ASP A 399 5.77 -14.99 -3.48
N GLY A 400 5.85 -16.26 -3.85
CA GLY A 400 5.19 -16.83 -5.03
C GLY A 400 5.30 -16.01 -6.31
N HIS A 401 6.49 -15.60 -6.69
CA HIS A 401 6.84 -15.30 -8.08
C HIS A 401 8.26 -15.82 -8.30
N PHE A 402 8.36 -16.82 -9.17
CA PHE A 402 9.60 -17.36 -9.73
C PHE A 402 10.63 -16.24 -9.95
N LEU A 403 11.60 -16.13 -9.04
CA LEU A 403 12.71 -15.17 -9.10
C LEU A 403 14.07 -15.87 -8.99
N GLU A 404 14.08 -17.20 -8.85
CA GLU A 404 15.29 -17.99 -9.10
C GLU A 404 15.73 -17.85 -10.56
N SER A 405 14.87 -17.60 -11.56
CA SER A 405 15.39 -17.38 -12.92
C SER A 405 16.27 -16.13 -13.02
N ARG A 406 15.87 -14.98 -12.45
CA ARG A 406 16.53 -13.69 -12.74
C ARG A 406 17.92 -13.53 -12.15
N VAL A 407 18.19 -14.08 -10.97
CA VAL A 407 19.56 -14.05 -10.41
C VAL A 407 20.48 -14.92 -11.26
N PHE A 408 19.97 -16.06 -11.72
CA PHE A 408 20.72 -16.99 -12.55
C PHE A 408 20.91 -16.45 -13.98
N ASP A 409 19.93 -15.75 -14.54
CA ASP A 409 20.02 -15.07 -15.84
C ASP A 409 21.08 -13.96 -15.82
N VAL A 410 21.12 -13.16 -14.74
CA VAL A 410 22.14 -12.11 -14.54
C VAL A 410 23.54 -12.71 -14.39
N ILE A 411 23.67 -13.84 -13.69
CA ILE A 411 24.96 -14.53 -13.54
C ILE A 411 25.42 -15.13 -14.87
N ALA A 412 24.50 -15.72 -15.64
CA ALA A 412 24.79 -16.30 -16.95
C ALA A 412 25.23 -15.23 -17.96
N GLU A 413 24.51 -14.11 -18.05
CA GLU A 413 24.89 -12.99 -18.93
C GLU A 413 26.26 -12.40 -18.57
N GLU A 414 26.52 -12.18 -17.28
CA GLU A 414 27.77 -11.57 -16.86
C GLU A 414 28.95 -12.54 -17.01
N HIS A 415 28.72 -13.83 -16.85
CA HIS A 415 29.70 -14.87 -17.16
C HIS A 415 30.03 -14.90 -18.67
N LEU A 416 29.02 -14.89 -19.53
CA LEU A 416 29.18 -14.87 -20.99
C LEU A 416 29.94 -13.62 -21.48
N LYS A 417 29.63 -12.45 -20.92
CA LYS A 417 30.38 -11.22 -21.20
C LYS A 417 31.84 -11.37 -20.79
N LEU A 418 32.12 -11.86 -19.59
CA LEU A 418 33.49 -12.00 -19.08
C LEU A 418 34.32 -13.05 -19.84
N LEU A 419 33.70 -14.12 -20.35
CA LEU A 419 34.32 -15.09 -21.26
C LEU A 419 34.65 -14.46 -22.62
N HIS A 420 33.75 -13.66 -23.20
CA HIS A 420 33.99 -12.97 -24.48
C HIS A 420 35.16 -11.98 -24.44
N VAL A 421 35.48 -11.41 -23.27
CA VAL A 421 36.64 -10.54 -23.07
C VAL A 421 37.92 -11.29 -22.67
N GLY A 422 37.95 -12.63 -22.78
CA GLY A 422 39.15 -13.44 -22.60
C GLY A 422 39.64 -13.60 -21.15
N ARG A 423 38.76 -13.40 -20.15
CA ARG A 423 39.16 -13.55 -18.73
C ARG A 423 39.04 -15.00 -18.28
N ASN A 424 40.16 -15.69 -18.13
CA ASN A 424 40.22 -17.11 -17.74
C ASN A 424 39.90 -17.40 -16.24
N LYS A 425 39.47 -16.40 -15.46
CA LYS A 425 39.15 -16.54 -14.02
C LYS A 425 37.83 -15.84 -13.65
N VAL A 426 36.76 -16.22 -14.34
CA VAL A 426 35.43 -15.61 -14.16
C VAL A 426 34.80 -15.99 -12.80
N TRP A 427 35.04 -17.22 -12.34
CA TRP A 427 34.33 -17.79 -11.19
C TRP A 427 34.58 -17.10 -9.83
N PRO A 428 35.84 -16.77 -9.44
CA PRO A 428 36.07 -16.04 -8.19
C PRO A 428 35.42 -14.64 -8.17
N THR A 429 35.38 -13.97 -9.33
CA THR A 429 34.78 -12.64 -9.49
C THR A 429 33.26 -12.68 -9.30
N ILE A 430 32.60 -13.68 -9.87
CA ILE A 430 31.16 -13.92 -9.68
C ILE A 430 30.86 -14.24 -8.21
N LYS A 431 31.63 -15.13 -7.60
CA LYS A 431 31.45 -15.53 -6.19
C LYS A 431 31.58 -14.35 -5.22
N GLN A 432 32.50 -13.43 -5.48
CA GLN A 432 32.71 -12.23 -4.68
C GLN A 432 31.55 -11.22 -4.82
N ARG A 433 30.91 -11.16 -5.99
CA ARG A 433 29.87 -10.16 -6.31
C ARG A 433 28.46 -10.60 -5.89
N TYR A 434 28.16 -11.90 -5.88
CA TYR A 434 26.78 -12.41 -5.70
C TYR A 434 26.51 -13.25 -4.45
N TYR A 435 27.46 -13.35 -3.50
CA TYR A 435 27.36 -14.03 -2.18
C TYR A 435 26.74 -15.46 -2.16
N ARG A 436 27.55 -16.45 -1.74
CA ARG A 436 27.18 -17.85 -1.39
C ARG A 436 26.67 -18.80 -2.48
N ILE A 437 26.78 -18.50 -3.77
CA ILE A 437 26.52 -19.48 -4.85
C ILE A 437 27.72 -20.44 -4.99
N LYS A 438 27.50 -21.76 -4.96
CA LYS A 438 28.53 -22.78 -5.18
C LYS A 438 28.70 -23.05 -6.68
N ARG A 439 29.87 -23.57 -7.06
CA ARG A 439 30.18 -23.86 -8.48
C ARG A 439 29.27 -24.93 -9.05
N GLU A 440 28.95 -25.92 -8.23
CA GLU A 440 28.06 -27.03 -8.54
C GLU A 440 26.66 -26.54 -8.95
N ASP A 441 26.17 -25.45 -8.35
CA ASP A 441 24.82 -24.91 -8.55
C ASP A 441 24.59 -24.34 -9.96
N VAL A 442 25.65 -24.09 -10.73
CA VAL A 442 25.60 -23.51 -12.09
C VAL A 442 26.37 -24.33 -13.13
N GLU A 443 26.90 -25.50 -12.74
CA GLU A 443 27.74 -26.33 -13.59
C GLU A 443 27.00 -26.88 -14.82
N PHE A 444 25.67 -27.01 -14.74
CA PHE A 444 24.83 -27.44 -15.86
C PHE A 444 24.71 -26.39 -16.98
N ILE A 445 24.94 -25.11 -16.67
CA ILE A 445 24.95 -24.00 -17.66
C ILE A 445 26.30 -23.96 -18.40
N LEU A 446 27.38 -24.41 -17.76
CA LEU A 446 28.75 -24.43 -18.31
C LEU A 446 29.00 -25.56 -19.32
N LYS A 447 28.02 -26.43 -19.57
CA LYS A 447 28.15 -27.63 -20.41
C LYS A 447 27.42 -27.57 -21.76
N GLN A 448 27.01 -26.37 -22.23
CA GLN A 448 26.58 -26.19 -23.63
C GLN A 448 27.67 -25.56 -24.48
#